data_AF-A0A345RQP9-F1
#
_entry.id   AF-A0A345RQP9-F1
#
_cell.length_a   1.000
_cell.length_b   1.000
_cell.length_c   1.000
_cell.angle_alpha   90.00
_cell.angle_beta   90.00
_cell.angle_gamma   90.00
#
_symmetry.space_group_name_H-M   'P 1'
#
loop_
_entity.id
_entity.type
_entity.pdbx_description
1 polymer ?
#
loop_
_entity_poly.entity_id
_entity_poly.type
_entity_poly.pdbx_seq_one_letter_code
_entity_poly.pdbx_strand_id
1 'polypeptide(L)'
;MDDATKARLQWLDESASDHGWNNREEINASEKCICSACGQWSEPAQITKWYNERHACCPHCGLTGVVVGSRSGLPLEAYENCRIPE
;
A
#
# COMPACT_ATOMS: atom_id res chain seq x y z
N MET A 1 -18.09 -9.03 -13.57
CA MET A 1 -17.02 -9.50 -12.66
C MET A 1 -17.47 -10.82 -12.07
N ASP A 2 -16.76 -11.91 -12.36
CA ASP A 2 -17.06 -13.23 -11.80
C ASP A 2 -16.64 -13.34 -10.32
N ASP A 3 -17.04 -14.43 -9.68
CA ASP A 3 -16.82 -14.64 -8.24
C ASP A 3 -15.36 -14.91 -7.90
N ALA A 4 -14.58 -15.50 -8.82
CA ALA A 4 -13.14 -15.69 -8.64
C ALA A 4 -12.41 -14.35 -8.62
N THR A 5 -12.82 -13.41 -9.48
CA THR A 5 -12.28 -12.05 -9.54
C THR A 5 -12.62 -11.27 -8.26
N LYS A 6 -13.86 -11.36 -7.77
CA LYS A 6 -14.26 -10.76 -6.49
C LYS A 6 -13.41 -11.29 -5.33
N ALA A 7 -13.27 -12.60 -5.22
CA ALA A 7 -12.50 -13.23 -4.14
C ALA A 7 -11.02 -12.80 -4.17
N ARG A 8 -10.43 -12.70 -5.37
CA ARG A 8 -9.06 -12.21 -5.55
C ARG A 8 -8.90 -10.77 -5.09
N LEU A 9 -9.81 -9.88 -5.47
CA LEU A 9 -9.75 -8.47 -5.09
C LEU A 9 -9.94 -8.29 -3.59
N GLN A 10 -10.89 -9.00 -2.99
CA GLN A 10 -11.11 -8.96 -1.55
C GLN A 10 -9.87 -9.44 -0.78
N TRP A 11 -9.28 -10.57 -1.18
CA TRP A 11 -8.04 -11.07 -0.57
C TRP A 11 -6.90 -10.06 -0.67
N LEU A 12 -6.78 -9.39 -1.82
CA LEU A 12 -5.72 -8.41 -2.04
C LEU A 12 -5.88 -7.20 -1.10
N ASP A 13 -7.09 -6.67 -0.95
CA ASP A 13 -7.37 -5.53 -0.07
C ASP A 13 -7.18 -5.86 1.41
N GLU A 14 -7.62 -7.05 1.84
CA GLU A 14 -7.37 -7.53 3.21
C GLU A 14 -5.87 -7.68 3.48
N SER A 15 -5.13 -8.31 2.56
CA SER A 15 -3.68 -8.48 2.69
C SER A 15 -2.94 -7.14 2.69
N ALA A 16 -3.32 -6.20 1.83
CA ALA A 16 -2.71 -4.87 1.80
C ALA A 16 -2.97 -4.08 3.09
N SER A 17 -4.14 -4.23 3.70
CA SER A 17 -4.43 -3.64 5.01
C SER A 17 -3.49 -4.19 6.09
N ASP A 18 -3.23 -5.50 6.09
CA ASP A 18 -2.31 -6.13 7.04
C ASP A 18 -0.87 -5.62 6.85
N HIS A 19 -0.38 -5.58 5.61
CA HIS A 19 0.94 -5.05 5.28
C HIS A 19 1.05 -3.52 5.39
N GLY A 20 -0.07 -2.80 5.46
CA GLY A 20 -0.12 -1.37 5.74
C GLY A 20 0.09 -1.06 7.23
N TRP A 21 -0.07 -2.03 8.13
CA TRP A 21 -0.06 -1.82 9.57
C TRP A 21 1.26 -2.29 10.22
N ASN A 22 1.87 -1.44 11.05
CA ASN A 22 3.14 -1.73 11.74
C ASN A 22 4.26 -2.18 10.78
N ASN A 23 4.41 -1.44 9.67
CA ASN A 23 5.12 -1.90 8.48
C ASN A 23 6.47 -1.22 8.27
N ARG A 24 7.01 -0.56 9.29
CA ARG A 24 8.24 0.24 9.17
C ARG A 24 9.44 -0.56 8.68
N GLU A 25 9.61 -1.77 9.19
CA GLU A 25 10.69 -2.67 8.76
C GLU A 25 10.51 -3.12 7.31
N GLU A 26 9.28 -3.47 6.91
CA GLU A 26 8.99 -3.89 5.53
C GLU A 26 9.25 -2.76 4.53
N ILE A 27 8.79 -1.54 4.83
CA ILE A 27 9.02 -0.37 3.98
C ILE A 27 10.51 -0.11 3.82
N ASN A 28 11.28 -0.14 4.91
CA ASN A 28 12.72 0.09 4.87
C ASN A 28 13.48 -1.00 4.10
N ALA A 29 12.96 -2.23 4.06
CA ALA A 29 13.54 -3.34 3.30
C ALA A 29 13.07 -3.38 1.83
N SER A 30 12.11 -2.54 1.46
CA SER A 30 11.53 -2.49 0.12
C SER A 30 12.31 -1.61 -0.84
N GLU A 31 12.15 -1.87 -2.13
CA GLU A 31 12.74 -1.05 -3.20
C GLU A 31 11.76 0.03 -3.67
N LYS A 32 10.47 -0.29 -3.65
CA LYS A 32 9.37 0.59 -4.02
C LYS A 32 8.17 0.33 -3.12
N CYS A 33 7.34 1.34 -2.94
CA CYS A 33 6.11 1.28 -2.15
C CYS A 33 4.96 1.83 -2.96
N ILE A 34 3.77 1.26 -2.84
CA ILE A 34 2.54 1.81 -3.44
C ILE A 34 1.52 2.14 -2.36
N CYS A 35 0.72 3.17 -2.61
CA CYS A 35 -0.48 3.43 -1.84
C CYS A 35 -1.65 2.63 -2.39
N SER A 36 -2.22 1.70 -1.62
CA SER A 36 -3.40 0.92 -2.01
C SER A 36 -4.66 1.78 -2.23
N ALA A 37 -4.66 3.02 -1.71
CA ALA A 37 -5.80 3.93 -1.83
C ALA A 37 -5.72 4.88 -3.05
N CYS A 38 -4.53 5.41 -3.38
CA CYS A 38 -4.37 6.38 -4.49
C CYS A 38 -3.53 5.86 -5.67
N GLY A 39 -2.97 4.65 -5.55
CA GLY A 39 -2.20 3.99 -6.60
C GLY A 39 -0.87 4.63 -6.96
N GLN A 40 -0.40 5.62 -6.19
CA GLN A 40 0.88 6.28 -6.45
C GLN A 40 2.05 5.48 -5.88
N TRP A 41 3.05 5.25 -6.72
CA TRP A 41 4.34 4.71 -6.30
C TRP A 41 5.18 5.75 -5.56
N SER A 42 6.04 5.27 -4.68
CA SER A 42 7.02 6.06 -3.94
C SER A 42 8.25 5.20 -3.64
N GLU A 43 9.41 5.82 -3.58
CA GLU A 43 10.58 5.21 -2.94
C GLU A 43 10.38 5.18 -1.41
N PRO A 44 10.93 4.18 -0.70
CA PRO A 44 10.86 4.14 0.77
C PRO A 44 11.36 5.42 1.44
N ALA A 45 12.40 6.04 0.88
CA ALA A 45 12.98 7.28 1.38
C ALA A 45 11.99 8.48 1.36
N GLN A 46 10.95 8.42 0.53
CA GLN A 46 9.90 9.45 0.47
C GLN A 46 8.87 9.28 1.60
N ILE A 47 8.83 8.12 2.26
CA ILE A 47 7.92 7.83 3.38
C ILE A 47 8.48 8.44 4.68
N THR A 48 8.27 9.74 4.83
CA THR A 48 8.82 10.51 5.97
C THR A 48 7.87 10.62 7.16
N LYS A 49 6.56 10.43 6.95
CA LYS A 49 5.53 10.56 7.98
C LYS A 49 5.04 9.19 8.44
N TRP A 50 4.99 9.01 9.76
CA TRP A 50 4.61 7.75 10.41
C TRP A 50 3.57 8.02 11.50
N TYR A 51 2.42 7.36 11.44
CA TYR A 51 1.46 7.40 12.56
C TYR A 51 1.97 6.49 13.68
N ASN A 52 2.01 7.01 14.91
CA ASN A 52 2.57 6.33 16.08
C ASN A 52 3.98 5.74 15.86
N GLU A 53 4.78 6.33 14.96
CA GLU A 53 6.11 5.84 14.55
C GLU A 53 6.11 4.41 13.95
N ARG A 54 4.95 3.90 13.54
CA ARG A 54 4.78 2.48 13.12
C ARG A 54 4.12 2.31 11.77
N HIS A 55 3.12 3.13 11.46
CA HIS A 55 2.29 2.97 10.26
C HIS A 55 2.67 4.04 9.25
N ALA A 56 3.15 3.62 8.08
CA ALA A 56 3.50 4.55 7.02
C ALA A 56 2.29 5.40 6.60
N CYS A 57 2.52 6.71 6.43
CA CYS A 57 1.57 7.61 5.79
C CYS A 57 2.00 7.84 4.33
N CYS A 58 1.05 7.76 3.40
CA CYS A 58 1.33 8.02 1.99
C CYS A 58 1.80 9.47 1.79
N PRO A 59 2.91 9.72 1.07
CA PRO A 59 3.41 11.07 0.83
C PRO A 59 2.54 11.86 -0.16
N HIS A 60 1.68 11.18 -0.93
CA HIS A 60 0.83 11.78 -1.95
C HIS A 60 -0.57 12.16 -1.44
N CYS A 61 -1.24 11.25 -0.74
CA CYS A 61 -2.61 11.49 -0.22
C CYS A 61 -2.70 11.66 1.29
N GLY A 62 -1.62 11.42 2.05
CA GLY A 62 -1.57 11.60 3.50
C GLY A 62 -2.28 10.52 4.33
N LEU A 63 -2.98 9.57 3.69
CA LEU A 63 -3.64 8.47 4.38
C LEU A 63 -2.63 7.55 5.06
N THR A 64 -3.03 6.98 6.20
CA THR A 64 -2.21 6.09 7.03
C THR A 64 -2.65 4.65 6.85
N GLY A 65 -1.71 3.70 6.91
CA GLY A 65 -2.05 2.28 6.84
C GLY A 65 -2.38 1.78 5.44
N VAL A 66 -2.01 2.56 4.42
CA VAL A 66 -2.31 2.29 3.00
C VAL A 66 -1.05 2.11 2.15
N VAL A 67 0.12 2.40 2.71
CA VAL A 67 1.40 2.23 2.00
C VAL A 67 1.86 0.80 2.19
N VAL A 68 2.11 0.08 1.10
CA VAL A 68 2.61 -1.29 1.11
C VAL A 68 3.94 -1.36 0.39
N GLY A 69 4.92 -2.05 0.97
CA GLY A 69 6.26 -2.20 0.41
C GLY A 69 6.38 -3.39 -0.53
N SER A 70 7.30 -3.34 -1.50
CA SER A 70 7.57 -4.46 -2.41
C SER A 70 8.03 -5.75 -1.71
N ARG A 71 8.45 -5.68 -0.45
CA ARG A 71 8.75 -6.86 0.39
C ARG A 71 7.52 -7.58 0.96
N SER A 72 6.32 -7.02 0.81
CA SER A 72 5.07 -7.69 1.20
C SER A 72 4.81 -9.00 0.44
N GLY A 73 5.35 -9.12 -0.77
CA GLY A 73 5.05 -10.23 -1.68
C GLY A 73 3.69 -10.12 -2.38
N LEU A 74 2.97 -9.01 -2.21
CA LEU A 74 1.70 -8.76 -2.87
C LEU A 74 1.91 -8.30 -4.34
N PRO A 75 0.95 -8.56 -5.24
CA PRO A 75 0.98 -8.07 -6.62
C PRO A 75 0.59 -6.58 -6.67
N LEU A 76 1.50 -5.72 -6.20
CA LEU A 76 1.26 -4.30 -5.95
C LEU A 76 0.84 -3.49 -7.20
N GLU A 77 1.23 -3.93 -8.40
CA GLU A 77 0.82 -3.32 -9.67
C GLU A 77 -0.70 -3.31 -9.86
N ALA A 78 -1.44 -4.18 -9.15
CA ALA A 78 -2.90 -4.17 -9.14
C ALA A 78 -3.52 -2.89 -8.55
N TYR A 79 -2.75 -2.11 -7.78
CA TYR A 79 -3.17 -0.81 -7.25
C TYR A 79 -2.82 0.37 -8.17
N GLU A 80 -2.04 0.15 -9.23
CA GLU A 80 -1.74 1.21 -10.18
C GLU A 80 -3.02 1.72 -10.84
N ASN A 81 -3.17 3.04 -10.92
CA ASN A 81 -4.35 3.70 -11.48
C ASN A 81 -5.64 3.51 -10.66
N CYS A 82 -5.57 3.08 -9.40
CA CYS A 82 -6.64 3.26 -8.42
C CYS A 82 -6.79 4.76 -8.10
N ARG A 83 -7.37 5.54 -9.03
CA ARG A 83 -7.82 6.90 -8.73
C ARG A 83 -9.32 6.90 -8.45
N ILE A 84 -9.64 7.41 -7.26
CA ILE A 84 -10.89 8.14 -7.02
C ILE A 84 -10.98 9.19 -8.13
N PRO A 85 -11.97 9.11 -9.05
CA PRO A 85 -12.16 10.16 -10.05
C PRO A 85 -12.48 11.47 -9.34
N GLU A 86 -11.94 12.58 -9.88
CA GLU A 86 -12.27 13.95 -9.44
C GLU A 86 -13.78 14.22 -9.44
#